data_AF-A0A7D4BYZ6-F1
#
_entry.id   AF-A0A7D4BYZ6-F1
#
_cell.length_a   1.000
_cell.length_b   1.000
_cell.length_c   1.000
_cell.angle_alpha   90.00
_cell.angle_beta   90.00
_cell.angle_gamma   90.00
#
_symmetry.space_group_name_H-M   'P 1'
#
loop_
_entity.id
_entity.type
_entity.pdbx_description
1 polymer ?
#
loop_
_entity_poly.entity_id
_entity_poly.type
_entity_poly.pdbx_seq_one_letter_code
_entity_poly.pdbx_strand_id
1 'polypeptide(L)'
;MLPNLPAIETRAGRLAIGATVRSTRYRDVQGLVTAIYWNGYHYAIEVNNRHSDDAGQYELLSLPTHQGFNYVNPHTQQLLSGQFEVLLPGEGDRIYFAETAEQAITLLAATIGLRDQAREVEYLKQRAEAGPVNELRWRGQAVGSLVGQLAYVSTGQPHPAPRFLVGHQVRFYGGHTTNTVSGLALYKERLNYGQTQWHYFYEEARGSHHPMSEAHTTAAPAIAA
;
A
#
# COMPACT_ATOMS: atom_id res chain seq x y z
N MET A 1 -7.86 15.51 10.64
CA MET A 1 -6.52 15.57 10.02
C MET A 1 -6.69 15.06 8.60
N LEU A 2 -6.17 15.75 7.58
CA LEU A 2 -6.40 15.37 6.18
C LEU A 2 -5.53 14.14 5.82
N PRO A 3 -6.08 13.13 5.12
CA PRO A 3 -5.40 11.87 4.83
C PRO A 3 -4.17 12.05 3.92
N ASN A 4 -3.25 11.09 3.95
CA ASN A 4 -2.21 10.95 2.91
C ASN A 4 -2.89 10.86 1.55
N LEU A 5 -2.67 11.87 0.72
CA LEU A 5 -3.40 12.03 -0.53
C LEU A 5 -2.74 11.20 -1.63
N PRO A 6 -3.51 10.51 -2.49
CA PRO A 6 -2.95 9.77 -3.64
C PRO A 6 -2.27 10.70 -4.65
N ALA A 7 -2.63 11.98 -4.63
CA ALA A 7 -1.97 13.04 -5.35
C ALA A 7 -2.22 14.39 -4.66
N ILE A 8 -1.31 15.33 -4.85
CA ILE A 8 -1.44 16.73 -4.44
C ILE A 8 -1.12 17.64 -5.60
N GLU A 9 -1.87 18.73 -5.69
CA GLU A 9 -1.57 19.79 -6.64
C GLU A 9 -0.52 20.73 -6.03
N THR A 10 0.61 20.88 -6.70
CA THR A 10 1.66 21.83 -6.32
C THR A 10 1.91 22.81 -7.47
N ARG A 11 2.77 23.81 -7.23
CA ARG A 11 3.21 24.73 -8.29
C ARG A 11 3.98 24.02 -9.40
N ALA A 12 4.56 22.85 -9.13
CA ALA A 12 5.27 22.03 -10.10
C ALA A 12 4.36 21.07 -10.88
N GLY A 13 3.04 21.11 -10.62
CA GLY A 13 2.04 20.21 -11.18
C GLY A 13 1.51 19.22 -10.17
N ARG A 14 0.73 18.25 -10.66
CA ARG A 14 0.16 17.19 -9.83
C ARG A 14 1.22 16.17 -9.44
N LEU A 15 1.68 16.22 -8.20
CA LEU A 15 2.56 15.19 -7.64
C LEU A 15 1.71 14.03 -7.15
N ALA A 16 1.89 12.87 -7.76
CA ALA A 16 1.21 11.63 -7.40
C ALA A 16 2.24 10.61 -6.92
N ILE A 17 1.80 9.67 -6.08
CA ILE A 17 2.64 8.53 -5.72
C ILE A 17 3.03 7.77 -7.00
N GLY A 18 4.30 7.36 -7.10
CA GLY A 18 4.89 6.76 -8.28
C GLY A 18 5.39 7.75 -9.34
N ALA A 19 5.19 9.06 -9.16
CA ALA A 19 5.79 10.07 -10.02
C ALA A 19 7.30 10.19 -9.76
N THR A 20 8.08 10.49 -10.80
CA THR A 20 9.50 10.80 -10.62
C THR A 20 9.66 12.29 -10.38
N VAL A 21 10.32 12.65 -9.30
CA VAL A 21 10.56 14.03 -8.88
C VAL A 21 12.03 14.31 -8.61
N ARG A 22 12.41 15.58 -8.63
CA ARG A 22 13.72 16.07 -8.19
C ARG A 22 13.54 17.21 -7.21
N SER A 23 14.34 17.22 -6.14
CA SER A 23 14.34 18.33 -5.20
C SER A 23 14.95 19.56 -5.83
N THR A 24 14.32 20.71 -5.64
CA THR A 24 14.84 22.02 -6.03
C THR A 24 15.85 22.56 -5.01
N ARG A 25 15.94 21.94 -3.81
CA ARG A 25 16.85 22.34 -2.72
C ARG A 25 18.08 21.47 -2.62
N TYR A 26 17.94 20.16 -2.84
CA TYR A 26 19.02 19.19 -2.68
C TYR A 26 19.35 18.54 -4.03
N ARG A 27 20.52 18.86 -4.55
CA ARG A 27 20.96 18.45 -5.90
C ARG A 27 20.93 16.93 -6.13
N ASP A 28 21.18 16.15 -5.09
CA ASP A 28 21.29 14.69 -5.16
C ASP A 28 19.98 13.96 -4.85
N VAL A 29 18.91 14.68 -4.54
CA VAL A 29 17.61 14.10 -4.21
C VAL A 29 16.74 14.06 -5.47
N GLN A 30 16.68 12.87 -6.07
CA GLN A 30 15.81 12.55 -7.20
C GLN A 30 15.30 11.12 -7.08
N GLY A 31 14.04 10.88 -7.44
CA GLY A 31 13.49 9.53 -7.41
C GLY A 31 11.99 9.46 -7.46
N LEU A 32 11.45 8.30 -7.11
CA LEU A 32 10.02 8.04 -7.08
C LEU A 32 9.41 8.62 -5.80
N VAL A 33 8.27 9.29 -5.94
CA VAL A 33 7.40 9.65 -4.81
C VAL A 33 6.81 8.37 -4.26
N THR A 34 7.12 8.03 -3.02
CA THR A 34 6.66 6.81 -2.35
C THR A 34 5.59 7.08 -1.30
N ALA A 35 5.52 8.31 -0.77
CA ALA A 35 4.45 8.74 0.12
C ALA A 35 4.14 10.23 -0.08
N ILE A 36 2.91 10.61 0.23
CA ILE A 36 2.47 12.01 0.30
C ILE A 36 1.65 12.16 1.57
N TYR A 37 2.01 13.11 2.43
CA TYR A 37 1.37 13.24 3.74
C TYR A 37 1.34 14.69 4.24
N TRP A 38 0.39 14.99 5.12
CA TRP A 38 0.33 16.29 5.79
C TRP A 38 1.19 16.26 7.06
N ASN A 39 2.21 17.11 7.15
CA ASN A 39 3.11 17.12 8.31
C ASN A 39 2.68 18.06 9.45
N GLY A 40 1.57 18.77 9.28
CA GLY A 40 1.08 19.78 10.24
C GLY A 40 1.07 21.20 9.67
N TYR A 41 1.93 21.51 8.69
CA TYR A 41 2.06 22.85 8.11
C TYR A 41 1.92 22.87 6.59
N HIS A 42 2.42 21.83 5.93
CA HIS A 42 2.34 21.66 4.48
C HIS A 42 2.22 20.17 4.12
N TYR A 43 1.94 19.90 2.85
CA TYR A 43 2.07 18.56 2.32
C TYR A 43 3.55 18.26 2.05
N ALA A 44 4.03 17.17 2.62
CA ALA A 44 5.35 16.62 2.38
C ALA A 44 5.25 15.40 1.47
N ILE A 45 6.33 15.11 0.75
CA ILE A 45 6.47 13.89 -0.05
C ILE A 45 7.73 13.15 0.37
N GLU A 46 7.68 11.83 0.34
CA GLU A 46 8.83 10.96 0.53
C GLU A 46 9.32 10.45 -0.82
N VAL A 47 10.64 10.49 -1.02
CA VAL A 47 11.31 10.07 -2.25
C VAL A 47 12.18 8.86 -1.96
N ASN A 48 12.00 7.80 -2.76
CA ASN A 48 12.71 6.51 -2.65
C ASN A 48 12.70 5.89 -1.24
N ASN A 49 11.67 6.13 -0.43
CA ASN A 49 11.59 5.73 0.97
C ASN A 49 12.75 6.22 1.87
N ARG A 50 13.37 7.35 1.55
CA ARG A 50 14.59 7.80 2.25
C ARG A 50 14.60 9.25 2.62
N HIS A 51 14.13 10.10 1.73
CA HIS A 51 14.21 11.54 1.91
C HIS A 51 12.81 12.11 1.85
N SER A 52 12.40 12.80 2.90
CA SER A 52 11.11 13.47 2.96
C SER A 52 11.29 14.96 3.11
N ASP A 53 10.52 15.71 2.33
CA ASP A 53 10.55 17.16 2.37
C ASP A 53 9.22 17.76 1.86
N ASP A 54 9.05 19.07 2.04
CA ASP A 54 7.94 19.85 1.50
C ASP A 54 7.74 19.57 0.00
N ALA A 55 6.51 19.19 -0.36
CA ALA A 55 6.12 18.93 -1.75
C ALA A 55 6.36 20.13 -2.67
N GLY A 56 6.28 21.35 -2.13
CA GLY A 56 6.56 22.59 -2.86
C GLY A 56 8.02 22.75 -3.29
N GLN A 57 8.92 21.91 -2.78
CA GLN A 57 10.36 21.92 -3.03
C GLN A 57 10.80 20.85 -4.03
N TYR A 58 9.85 20.32 -4.80
CA TYR A 58 10.11 19.32 -5.82
C TYR A 58 9.53 19.75 -7.16
N GLU A 59 10.25 19.40 -8.22
CA GLU A 59 9.74 19.47 -9.58
C GLU A 59 9.41 18.09 -10.11
N LEU A 60 8.37 18.02 -10.95
CA LEU A 60 7.93 16.81 -11.61
C LEU A 60 8.82 16.54 -12.83
N LEU A 61 9.53 15.41 -12.83
CA LEU A 61 10.32 14.97 -13.98
C LEU A 61 9.53 14.05 -14.91
N SER A 62 8.72 13.17 -14.33
CA SER A 62 7.80 12.33 -15.10
C SER A 62 6.55 12.05 -14.28
N LEU A 63 5.41 12.04 -14.96
CA LEU A 63 4.20 11.45 -14.40
C LEU A 63 4.45 9.98 -14.04
N PRO A 64 3.65 9.39 -13.13
CA PRO A 64 3.70 7.97 -12.88
C PRO A 64 3.51 7.21 -14.20
N THR A 65 4.46 6.35 -14.55
CA THR A 65 4.39 5.53 -15.78
C THR A 65 3.20 4.58 -15.75
N HIS A 66 2.79 4.19 -14.54
CA HIS A 66 1.57 3.45 -14.25
C HIS A 66 0.90 4.09 -13.04
N GLN A 67 -0.41 4.35 -13.10
CA GLN A 67 -1.22 4.64 -11.91
C GLN A 67 -1.35 3.35 -11.09
N GLY A 68 -0.25 2.93 -10.46
CA GLY A 68 -0.25 1.84 -9.50
C GLY A 68 -1.03 2.29 -8.28
N PHE A 69 -2.31 1.94 -8.25
CA PHE A 69 -3.26 2.15 -7.17
C PHE A 69 -2.59 2.22 -5.79
N ASN A 70 -2.76 3.34 -5.10
CA ASN A 70 -2.61 3.44 -3.65
C ASN A 70 -1.32 2.81 -3.10
N TYR A 71 -0.17 3.16 -3.68
CA TYR A 71 1.11 2.79 -3.08
C TYR A 71 1.21 3.40 -1.68
N VAL A 72 1.22 2.51 -0.68
CA VAL A 72 1.60 2.78 0.72
C VAL A 72 0.84 3.92 1.41
N ASN A 73 -0.48 3.99 1.21
CA ASN A 73 -1.32 4.52 2.29
C ASN A 73 -2.05 3.35 2.97
N PRO A 74 -1.57 2.90 4.14
CA PRO A 74 -2.28 1.93 4.95
C PRO A 74 -3.72 2.36 5.25
N HIS A 75 -3.96 3.67 5.35
CA HIS A 75 -5.20 4.26 5.80
C HIS A 75 -6.25 4.52 4.71
N THR A 76 -6.02 4.18 3.43
CA THR A 76 -7.00 4.47 2.36
C THR A 76 -7.30 3.29 1.43
N GLN A 77 -6.85 2.08 1.76
CA GLN A 77 -7.22 0.91 0.95
C GLN A 77 -8.60 0.39 1.38
N GLN A 78 -9.55 0.44 0.44
CA GLN A 78 -10.85 -0.23 0.51
C GLN A 78 -10.94 -1.40 -0.50
N LEU A 79 -9.89 -1.67 -1.27
CA LEU A 79 -9.89 -2.81 -2.18
C LEU A 79 -9.93 -4.10 -1.36
N LEU A 80 -11.04 -4.83 -1.46
CA LEU A 80 -11.31 -6.07 -0.72
C LEU A 80 -11.02 -7.33 -1.55
N SER A 81 -10.79 -7.14 -2.84
CA SER A 81 -10.57 -8.19 -3.82
C SER A 81 -9.84 -7.62 -5.03
N GLY A 82 -9.27 -8.50 -5.85
CA GLY A 82 -8.74 -8.20 -7.18
C GLY A 82 -8.46 -9.51 -7.90
N GLN A 83 -8.25 -9.46 -9.21
CA GLN A 83 -7.87 -10.65 -9.98
C GLN A 83 -6.54 -11.27 -9.48
N PHE A 84 -5.62 -10.41 -9.05
CA PHE A 84 -4.30 -10.77 -8.53
C PHE A 84 -4.14 -10.28 -7.09
N GLU A 85 -3.39 -11.06 -6.31
CA GLU A 85 -3.02 -10.76 -4.94
C GLU A 85 -1.50 -10.81 -4.83
N VAL A 86 -0.88 -9.75 -4.30
CA VAL A 86 0.56 -9.66 -4.12
C VAL A 86 0.89 -9.70 -2.62
N LEU A 87 1.54 -10.77 -2.19
CA LEU A 87 2.05 -10.93 -0.83
C LEU A 87 3.48 -10.41 -0.73
N LEU A 88 3.70 -9.48 0.20
CA LEU A 88 5.00 -8.89 0.49
C LEU A 88 5.50 -9.27 1.90
N PRO A 89 6.31 -10.34 2.01
CA PRO A 89 6.99 -10.74 3.26
C PRO A 89 7.69 -9.62 4.03
N GLY A 90 8.39 -8.72 3.33
CA GLY A 90 9.14 -7.64 3.95
C GLY A 90 8.27 -6.54 4.57
N GLU A 91 6.99 -6.51 4.21
CA GLU A 91 5.98 -5.52 4.64
C GLU A 91 4.99 -6.14 5.62
N GLY A 92 5.48 -7.00 6.52
CA GLY A 92 4.69 -7.67 7.54
C GLY A 92 3.71 -8.71 7.00
N ASP A 93 4.01 -9.34 5.86
CA ASP A 93 3.13 -10.31 5.18
C ASP A 93 1.78 -9.74 4.74
N ARG A 94 1.78 -8.46 4.37
CA ARG A 94 0.61 -7.79 3.80
C ARG A 94 0.30 -8.32 2.40
N ILE A 95 -0.99 -8.49 2.11
CA ILE A 95 -1.55 -8.79 0.80
C ILE A 95 -2.11 -7.51 0.19
N TYR A 96 -1.76 -7.27 -1.06
CA TYR A 96 -2.25 -6.18 -1.88
C TYR A 96 -3.05 -6.72 -3.05
N PHE A 97 -4.18 -6.11 -3.36
CA PHE A 97 -5.02 -6.51 -4.48
C PHE A 97 -4.69 -5.70 -5.74
N ALA A 98 -4.67 -6.38 -6.88
CA ALA A 98 -4.47 -5.81 -8.20
C ALA A 98 -5.47 -6.40 -9.19
N GLU A 99 -6.06 -5.56 -10.04
CA GLU A 99 -7.03 -5.99 -11.05
C GLU A 99 -6.36 -6.51 -12.32
N THR A 100 -5.09 -6.18 -12.54
CA THR A 100 -4.36 -6.55 -13.76
C THR A 100 -2.95 -7.04 -13.44
N ALA A 101 -2.38 -7.84 -14.35
CA ALA A 101 -1.00 -8.29 -14.25
C ALA A 101 -0.02 -7.11 -14.23
N GLU A 102 -0.30 -6.06 -15.00
CA GLU A 102 0.45 -4.80 -15.04
C GLU A 102 0.51 -4.13 -13.66
N GLN A 103 -0.64 -4.05 -12.97
CA GLN A 103 -0.69 -3.49 -11.62
C GLN A 103 0.08 -4.35 -10.62
N ALA A 104 -0.05 -5.68 -10.68
CA ALA A 104 0.67 -6.59 -9.80
C ALA A 104 2.19 -6.49 -10.01
N ILE A 105 2.68 -6.50 -11.26
CA ILE A 105 4.11 -6.37 -11.57
C ILE A 105 4.62 -4.97 -11.22
N THR A 106 3.83 -3.92 -11.41
CA THR A 106 4.21 -2.57 -10.96
C THR A 106 4.43 -2.54 -9.45
N LEU A 107 3.53 -3.18 -8.69
CA LEU A 107 3.65 -3.32 -7.25
C LEU A 107 4.89 -4.13 -6.84
N LEU A 108 5.23 -5.17 -7.58
CA LEU A 108 6.46 -5.91 -7.34
C LEU A 108 7.69 -5.06 -7.67
N ALA A 109 7.68 -4.33 -8.78
CA ALA A 109 8.81 -3.53 -9.23
C ALA A 109 9.14 -2.39 -8.26
N ALA A 110 8.13 -1.68 -7.74
CA ALA A 110 8.37 -0.59 -6.81
C ALA A 110 8.57 -1.05 -5.35
N THR A 111 8.35 -2.32 -5.01
CA THR A 111 8.66 -2.87 -3.68
C THR A 111 9.99 -3.61 -3.62
N ILE A 112 10.19 -4.59 -4.51
CA ILE A 112 11.36 -5.48 -4.49
C ILE A 112 12.34 -5.21 -5.64
N GLY A 113 11.99 -4.34 -6.60
CA GLY A 113 12.81 -4.06 -7.78
C GLY A 113 12.81 -5.20 -8.79
N LEU A 114 12.46 -4.91 -10.06
CA LEU A 114 12.46 -5.89 -11.16
C LEU A 114 13.33 -5.38 -12.33
N ARG A 115 14.00 -6.29 -13.06
CA ARG A 115 14.86 -5.92 -14.20
C ARG A 115 14.08 -5.47 -15.43
N ASP A 116 13.05 -6.24 -15.77
CA ASP A 116 12.31 -6.09 -17.02
C ASP A 116 10.83 -6.30 -16.74
N GLN A 117 10.15 -5.22 -16.38
CA GLN A 117 8.74 -5.28 -16.00
C GLN A 117 7.85 -5.79 -17.14
N ALA A 118 8.15 -5.41 -18.39
CA ALA A 118 7.36 -5.83 -19.53
C ALA A 118 7.39 -7.35 -19.72
N ARG A 119 8.58 -7.96 -19.61
CA ARG A 119 8.71 -9.41 -19.66
C ARG A 119 8.01 -10.11 -18.49
N GLU A 120 8.10 -9.56 -17.28
CA GLU A 120 7.44 -10.13 -16.10
C GLU A 120 5.91 -10.06 -16.19
N VAL A 121 5.36 -9.01 -16.80
CA VAL A 121 3.92 -8.89 -17.10
C VAL A 121 3.47 -10.00 -18.03
N GLU A 122 4.16 -10.17 -19.16
CA GLU A 122 3.81 -11.22 -20.14
C GLU A 122 3.93 -12.61 -19.53
N TYR A 123 4.94 -12.84 -18.68
CA TYR A 123 5.06 -14.08 -17.93
C TYR A 123 3.87 -14.31 -17.00
N LEU A 124 3.47 -13.32 -16.19
CA LEU A 124 2.34 -13.46 -15.27
C LEU A 124 1.02 -13.70 -16.03
N LYS A 125 0.78 -13.00 -17.15
CA LYS A 125 -0.40 -13.22 -18.01
C LYS A 125 -0.46 -14.66 -18.52
N GLN A 126 0.60 -15.15 -19.14
CA GLN A 126 0.66 -16.52 -19.65
C GLN A 126 0.43 -17.56 -18.55
N ARG A 127 0.95 -17.31 -17.34
CA ARG A 127 0.73 -18.20 -16.19
C ARG A 127 -0.71 -18.18 -15.70
N ALA A 128 -1.35 -17.01 -15.65
CA ALA A 128 -2.74 -16.86 -15.22
C ALA A 128 -3.75 -17.43 -16.24
N GLU A 129 -3.45 -17.32 -17.54
CA GLU A 129 -4.25 -17.94 -18.61
C GLU A 129 -4.22 -19.47 -18.54
N ALA A 130 -3.10 -20.05 -18.12
CA ALA A 130 -2.96 -21.50 -17.96
C ALA A 130 -3.70 -22.06 -16.73
N GLY A 131 -4.15 -21.21 -15.81
CA GLY A 131 -4.92 -21.60 -14.63
C GLY A 131 -4.63 -20.72 -13.40
N PRO A 132 -5.30 -21.00 -12.26
CA PRO A 132 -5.07 -20.27 -11.02
C PRO A 132 -3.61 -20.32 -10.59
N VAL A 133 -3.09 -19.16 -10.23
CA VAL A 133 -1.74 -18.98 -9.72
C VAL A 133 -1.84 -18.98 -8.20
N ASN A 134 -1.00 -19.77 -7.52
CA ASN A 134 -0.92 -19.76 -6.07
C ASN A 134 0.53 -19.55 -5.66
N GLU A 135 0.79 -18.41 -5.03
CA GLU A 135 2.11 -18.00 -4.54
C GLU A 135 3.25 -18.15 -5.55
N LEU A 136 3.02 -17.73 -6.80
CA LEU A 136 4.09 -17.66 -7.78
C LEU A 136 5.11 -16.63 -7.32
N ARG A 137 6.39 -17.01 -7.31
CA ARG A 137 7.44 -16.29 -6.59
C ARG A 137 8.22 -15.36 -7.51
N TRP A 138 8.33 -14.10 -7.10
CA TRP A 138 9.30 -13.14 -7.63
C TRP A 138 10.46 -12.93 -6.66
N ARG A 139 11.62 -12.66 -7.23
CA ARG A 139 12.83 -12.32 -6.47
C ARG A 139 13.31 -10.94 -6.90
N GLY A 140 13.44 -10.07 -5.91
CA GLY A 140 13.86 -8.69 -6.11
C GLY A 140 15.30 -8.56 -6.58
N GLN A 141 15.55 -7.52 -7.37
CA GLN A 141 16.88 -6.95 -7.57
C GLN A 141 17.26 -6.16 -6.31
N ALA A 142 18.53 -6.16 -5.93
CA ALA A 142 18.97 -5.38 -4.77
C ALA A 142 18.80 -3.88 -4.99
N VAL A 143 17.70 -3.29 -4.51
CA VAL A 143 17.49 -1.83 -4.49
C VAL A 143 17.70 -1.34 -3.06
N GLY A 144 18.96 -1.05 -2.69
CA GLY A 144 19.32 -0.57 -1.35
C GLY A 144 19.31 -1.65 -0.26
N SER A 145 20.49 -1.95 0.31
CA SER A 145 20.82 -2.80 1.49
C SER A 145 20.12 -4.16 1.72
N LEU A 146 19.07 -4.55 1.00
CA LEU A 146 18.35 -5.80 1.19
C LEU A 146 18.34 -6.60 -0.11
N VAL A 147 19.42 -7.36 -0.32
CA VAL A 147 19.53 -8.33 -1.41
C VAL A 147 18.55 -9.48 -1.13
N GLY A 148 17.66 -9.78 -2.09
CA GLY A 148 16.89 -11.03 -2.08
C GLY A 148 15.52 -10.99 -1.43
N GLN A 149 14.87 -9.82 -1.33
CA GLN A 149 13.46 -9.76 -0.97
C GLN A 149 12.62 -10.62 -1.94
N LEU A 150 11.71 -11.39 -1.35
CA LEU A 150 10.76 -12.23 -2.07
C LEU A 150 9.40 -11.57 -2.02
N ALA A 151 8.63 -11.82 -3.06
CA ALA A 151 7.22 -11.49 -3.12
C ALA A 151 6.50 -12.61 -3.87
N TYR A 152 5.21 -12.73 -3.63
CA TYR A 152 4.41 -13.80 -4.19
C TYR A 152 3.15 -13.24 -4.82
N VAL A 153 2.74 -13.82 -5.96
CA VAL A 153 1.48 -13.47 -6.62
C VAL A 153 0.57 -14.68 -6.66
N SER A 154 -0.67 -14.48 -6.23
CA SER A 154 -1.75 -15.45 -6.34
C SER A 154 -2.89 -14.86 -7.19
N THR A 155 -3.78 -15.72 -7.69
CA THR A 155 -5.02 -15.30 -8.35
C THR A 155 -6.23 -15.96 -7.70
N GLY A 156 -7.32 -15.20 -7.59
CA GLY A 156 -8.63 -15.67 -7.19
C GLY A 156 -8.68 -16.43 -5.87
N GLN A 157 -7.90 -16.02 -4.85
CA GLN A 157 -7.98 -16.69 -3.56
C GLN A 157 -9.29 -16.30 -2.85
N PRO A 158 -9.99 -17.26 -2.24
CA PRO A 158 -11.13 -16.94 -1.42
C PRO A 158 -10.65 -16.32 -0.10
N HIS A 159 -11.18 -15.15 0.23
CA HIS A 159 -10.97 -14.50 1.52
C HIS A 159 -12.30 -14.32 2.26
N PRO A 160 -12.29 -14.36 3.61
CA PRO A 160 -13.46 -13.94 4.37
C PRO A 160 -13.78 -12.47 4.06
N ALA A 161 -15.05 -12.09 4.07
CA ALA A 161 -15.42 -10.68 4.02
C ALA A 161 -15.00 -9.98 5.33
N PRO A 162 -14.50 -8.73 5.28
CA PRO A 162 -14.24 -7.98 6.50
C PRO A 162 -15.54 -7.73 7.26
N ARG A 163 -15.50 -7.87 8.58
CA ARG A 163 -16.64 -7.59 9.47
C ARG A 163 -17.02 -6.12 9.48
N PHE A 164 -16.05 -5.22 9.28
CA PHE A 164 -16.25 -3.78 9.28
C PHE A 164 -15.69 -3.16 8.01
N LEU A 165 -16.42 -2.22 7.40
CA LEU A 165 -15.99 -1.47 6.24
C LEU A 165 -15.49 -0.09 6.66
N VAL A 166 -14.82 0.61 5.75
CA VAL A 166 -14.48 2.03 5.93
C VAL A 166 -15.74 2.83 6.29
N GLY A 167 -15.64 3.70 7.28
CA GLY A 167 -16.74 4.50 7.81
C GLY A 167 -17.50 3.85 8.97
N HIS A 168 -17.35 2.54 9.21
CA HIS A 168 -17.96 1.91 10.39
C HIS A 168 -17.33 2.41 11.69
N GLN A 169 -18.18 2.58 12.70
CA GLN A 169 -17.78 2.91 14.06
C GLN A 169 -17.44 1.63 14.82
N VAL A 170 -16.22 1.56 15.35
CA VAL A 170 -15.69 0.38 16.04
C VAL A 170 -14.98 0.76 17.34
N ARG A 171 -14.72 -0.24 18.18
CA ARG A 171 -13.83 -0.15 19.34
C ARG A 171 -12.72 -1.18 19.21
N PHE A 172 -11.50 -0.76 19.47
CA PHE A 172 -10.32 -1.64 19.49
C PHE A 172 -9.96 -1.98 20.95
N TYR A 173 -9.61 -3.24 21.22
CA TYR A 173 -9.19 -3.79 22.53
C TYR A 173 -9.73 -3.05 23.77
N GLY A 174 -10.98 -3.32 24.18
CA GLY A 174 -11.51 -2.85 25.47
C GLY A 174 -11.52 -1.33 25.67
N GLY A 175 -11.15 -0.54 24.66
CA GLY A 175 -11.12 0.91 24.72
C GLY A 175 -12.52 1.49 24.89
N HIS A 176 -12.60 2.59 25.63
CA HIS A 176 -13.83 3.36 25.79
C HIS A 176 -14.10 4.29 24.60
N THR A 177 -13.08 4.52 23.77
CA THR A 177 -13.15 5.41 22.61
C THR A 177 -13.67 4.68 21.38
N THR A 178 -14.67 5.30 20.78
CA THR A 178 -15.22 4.87 19.50
C THR A 178 -14.38 5.49 18.39
N ASN A 179 -14.00 4.67 17.42
CA ASN A 179 -13.16 5.06 16.29
C ASN A 179 -13.87 4.78 14.97
N THR A 180 -13.58 5.57 13.94
CA THR A 180 -14.01 5.30 12.57
C THR A 180 -12.96 4.45 11.86
N VAL A 181 -13.37 3.34 11.24
CA VAL A 181 -12.49 2.60 10.33
C VAL A 181 -12.15 3.49 9.14
N SER A 182 -10.87 3.80 8.96
CA SER A 182 -10.39 4.66 7.87
C SER A 182 -9.87 3.84 6.68
N GLY A 183 -9.41 2.61 6.92
CA GLY A 183 -8.86 1.73 5.90
C GLY A 183 -8.81 0.28 6.34
N LEU A 184 -8.57 -0.61 5.39
CA LEU A 184 -8.42 -2.04 5.59
C LEU A 184 -7.14 -2.55 4.95
N ALA A 185 -6.56 -3.58 5.54
CA ALA A 185 -5.53 -4.39 4.89
C ALA A 185 -5.72 -5.86 5.25
N LEU A 186 -5.42 -6.74 4.30
CA LEU A 186 -5.37 -8.16 4.53
C LEU A 186 -3.93 -8.57 4.82
N TYR A 187 -3.73 -9.33 5.89
CA TYR A 187 -2.44 -9.86 6.29
C TYR A 187 -2.47 -11.38 6.28
N LYS A 188 -1.36 -12.00 5.88
CA LYS A 188 -1.17 -13.45 6.01
C LYS A 188 -0.38 -13.74 7.29
N GLU A 189 -1.07 -14.13 8.35
CA GLU A 189 -0.43 -14.41 9.63
C GLU A 189 0.36 -15.72 9.59
N ARG A 190 1.69 -15.64 9.47
CA ARG A 190 2.56 -16.84 9.47
C ARG A 190 2.46 -17.67 10.74
N LEU A 191 2.23 -17.02 11.88
CA LEU A 191 2.09 -17.69 13.17
C LEU A 191 0.75 -18.43 13.31
N ASN A 192 -0.24 -18.09 12.50
CA ASN A 192 -1.57 -18.70 12.52
C ASN A 192 -1.79 -19.59 11.28
N TYR A 193 -0.83 -20.50 11.03
CA TYR A 193 -0.85 -21.45 9.90
C TYR A 193 -0.98 -20.79 8.51
N GLY A 194 -0.60 -19.51 8.37
CA GLY A 194 -0.73 -18.77 7.12
C GLY A 194 -2.17 -18.40 6.78
N GLN A 195 -3.09 -18.38 7.76
CA GLN A 195 -4.43 -17.84 7.53
C GLN A 195 -4.38 -16.34 7.27
N THR A 196 -5.33 -15.87 6.47
CA THR A 196 -5.47 -14.44 6.17
C THR A 196 -6.42 -13.79 7.16
N GLN A 197 -6.07 -12.59 7.62
CA GLN A 197 -6.88 -11.83 8.57
C GLN A 197 -6.97 -10.36 8.14
N TRP A 198 -8.16 -9.78 8.27
CA TRP A 198 -8.36 -8.35 8.08
C TRP A 198 -7.84 -7.56 9.26
N HIS A 199 -7.15 -6.47 8.97
CA HIS A 199 -6.75 -5.48 9.93
C HIS A 199 -7.32 -4.11 9.54
N TYR A 200 -7.67 -3.34 10.56
CA TYR A 200 -8.34 -2.06 10.44
C TYR A 200 -7.44 -0.91 10.86
N PHE A 201 -7.42 0.12 10.03
CA PHE A 201 -6.84 1.40 10.35
C PHE A 201 -7.93 2.33 10.88
N TYR A 202 -7.55 3.27 11.72
CA TYR A 202 -8.45 4.29 12.24
C TYR A 202 -7.80 5.68 12.20
N GLU A 203 -8.62 6.71 12.12
CA GLU A 203 -8.19 8.09 11.82
C GLU A 203 -7.25 8.71 12.88
N GLU A 204 -7.24 8.18 14.11
CA GLU A 204 -6.33 8.66 15.17
C GLU A 204 -4.94 8.00 15.12
N ALA A 205 -4.72 7.00 14.26
CA ALA A 205 -3.44 6.32 14.08
C ALA A 205 -2.41 7.24 13.40
N ARG A 206 -1.82 8.18 14.14
CA ARG A 206 -0.68 9.01 13.71
C ARG A 206 0.63 8.23 13.82
N GLY A 207 1.40 8.09 12.75
CA GLY A 207 2.74 7.50 12.80
C GLY A 207 2.76 5.96 12.91
N SER A 208 3.64 5.41 13.76
CA SER A 208 3.98 3.98 13.89
C SER A 208 2.86 3.06 14.45
N HIS A 209 1.60 3.44 14.28
CA HIS A 209 0.48 2.64 14.75
C HIS A 209 0.19 1.50 13.76
N HIS A 210 0.41 0.27 14.23
CA HIS A 210 0.07 -0.94 13.50
C HIS A 210 -1.46 -1.08 13.37
N PRO A 211 -1.97 -1.55 12.22
CA PRO A 211 -3.40 -1.77 12.07
C PRO A 211 -3.89 -2.85 13.00
N MET A 212 -5.11 -2.67 13.50
CA MET A 212 -5.70 -3.52 14.52
C MET A 212 -6.34 -4.73 13.88
N SER A 213 -5.94 -5.93 14.31
CA SER A 213 -6.55 -7.18 13.87
C SER A 213 -8.07 -7.18 14.12
N GLU A 214 -8.81 -7.75 13.18
CA GLU A 214 -10.26 -7.92 13.28
C GLU A 214 -10.69 -8.70 14.53
N ALA A 215 -9.86 -9.62 15.03
CA ALA A 215 -10.13 -10.34 16.28
C ALA A 215 -10.22 -9.41 17.49
N HIS A 216 -9.60 -8.23 17.41
CA HIS A 216 -9.52 -7.25 18.49
C HIS A 216 -10.39 -6.01 18.25
N THR A 217 -11.37 -6.15 17.34
CA THR A 217 -12.25 -5.07 16.92
C THR A 217 -13.71 -5.48 17.13
N THR A 218 -14.48 -4.61 17.79
CA THR A 218 -15.92 -4.80 18.02
C THR A 218 -16.71 -3.61 17.49
N ALA A 219 -17.99 -3.85 17.16
CA ALA A 219 -18.90 -2.77 16.77
C ALA A 219 -19.06 -1.78 17.93
N ALA A 220 -19.09 -0.48 17.63
CA ALA A 220 -19.47 0.51 18.61
C ALA A 220 -20.91 0.26 19.09
N PRO A 221 -21.23 0.50 20.37
CA PRO A 221 -22.61 0.43 20.83
C PRO A 221 -23.46 1.44 20.06
N ALA A 222 -24.65 1.01 19.64
CA ALA A 222 -25.61 1.91 19.00
C ALA A 222 -25.91 3.09 19.93
N ILE A 223 -25.77 4.31 19.42
CA ILE A 223 -26.22 5.50 20.13
C ILE A 223 -27.74 5.34 20.23
N ALA A 224 -28.27 5.17 21.45
CA ALA A 224 -29.71 5.16 21.67
C ALA A 224 -30.27 6.51 21.17
N ALA A 225 -31.22 6.42 20.25
CA ALA A 225 -31.91 7.57 19.67
C ALA A 225 -32.80 8.28 20.71
#